data_AF-M4NIH7-F1
#
_entry.id   AF-M4NIH7-F1
#
_cell.length_a   1.000
_cell.length_b   1.000
_cell.length_c   1.000
_cell.angle_alpha   90.00
_cell.angle_beta   90.00
_cell.angle_gamma   90.00
#
_symmetry.space_group_name_H-M   'P 1'
#
loop_
_entity.id
_entity.type
_entity.pdbx_description
1 polymer ?
#
loop_
_entity_poly.entity_id
_entity_poly.type
_entity_poly.pdbx_seq_one_letter_code
_entity_poly.pdbx_strand_id
1 'polypeptide(L)' 'MATMHTKYRCDTCGRVFEDDDNARECCQPRISEVYQCSVCHAVFEDEGVADEHCWTHDEDEPDVPTPAELEAHGQQRLPI' A
#
# COMPACT_ATOMS: atom_id res chain seq x y z
N MET A 1 -0.18 9.73 -4.35
CA MET A 1 -1.08 8.86 -5.15
C MET A 1 -0.80 7.40 -4.87
N ALA A 2 -1.58 6.82 -3.96
CA ALA A 2 -1.61 5.38 -3.78
C ALA A 2 -2.19 4.70 -5.04
N THR A 3 -1.68 3.52 -5.37
CA THR A 3 -2.14 2.72 -6.50
C THR A 3 -2.41 1.30 -6.04
N MET A 4 -3.46 0.67 -6.55
CA MET A 4 -3.71 -0.75 -6.34
C MET A 4 -3.13 -1.59 -7.48
N HIS A 5 -2.61 -2.76 -7.13
CA HIS A 5 -2.16 -3.76 -8.09
C HIS A 5 -2.98 -5.03 -7.93
N THR A 6 -3.40 -5.59 -9.06
CA THR A 6 -4.04 -6.90 -9.11
C THR A 6 -3.03 -7.97 -8.71
N LYS A 7 -3.44 -8.84 -7.80
CA LYS A 7 -2.69 -9.99 -7.29
C LYS A 7 -3.63 -11.20 -7.28
N TYR A 8 -3.06 -12.39 -7.09
CA TYR A 8 -3.82 -13.64 -7.16
C TYR A 8 -3.68 -14.41 -5.85
N ARG A 9 -4.80 -14.65 -5.18
CA ARG A 9 -4.85 -15.43 -3.95
C ARG A 9 -5.28 -16.86 -4.24
N CYS A 10 -4.54 -17.83 -3.73
CA CYS A 10 -4.96 -19.21 -3.75
C CYS A 10 -6.02 -19.46 -2.66
N ASP A 11 -7.22 -19.91 -3.05
CA ASP A 11 -8.29 -20.25 -2.09
C ASP A 11 -7.92 -21.47 -1.23
N THR A 12 -7.04 -22.35 -1.73
CA THR A 12 -6.66 -23.59 -1.04
C THR A 12 -5.66 -23.35 0.09
N CYS A 13 -4.64 -22.53 -0.14
CA CYS A 13 -3.56 -22.29 0.84
C CYS A 13 -3.53 -20.87 1.40
N GLY A 14 -4.33 -19.95 0.85
CA GLY A 14 -4.43 -18.56 1.27
C GLY A 14 -3.25 -17.67 0.85
N ARG A 15 -2.26 -18.20 0.12
CA ARG A 15 -1.11 -17.41 -0.35
C ARG A 15 -1.50 -16.46 -1.46
N VAL A 16 -0.90 -15.28 -1.45
CA VAL A 16 -1.03 -14.25 -2.49
C VAL A 16 0.21 -14.28 -3.37
N PHE A 17 0.00 -14.22 -4.68
CA PHE A 17 1.01 -14.26 -5.72
C PHE A 17 0.87 -13.02 -6.61
N GLU A 18 1.97 -12.63 -7.24
CA GLU A 18 2.00 -11.49 -8.16
C GLU A 18 1.46 -11.83 -9.54
N ASP A 19 1.58 -13.10 -9.93
CA ASP A 19 1.22 -13.61 -11.25
C ASP A 19 0.22 -14.76 -11.13
N ASP A 20 -0.64 -14.90 -12.12
CA ASP A 20 -1.68 -15.93 -12.16
C ASP A 20 -1.07 -17.32 -12.41
N ASP A 21 -0.02 -17.40 -13.22
CA ASP A 21 0.71 -18.63 -13.52
C ASP A 21 1.28 -19.26 -12.23
N ASN A 22 2.00 -18.45 -11.44
CA ASN A 22 2.52 -18.86 -10.13
C ASN A 22 1.41 -19.29 -9.15
N ALA A 23 0.27 -18.59 -9.16
CA ALA A 23 -0.87 -18.95 -8.31
C ALA A 23 -1.49 -20.30 -8.70
N ARG A 24 -1.59 -20.58 -10.00
CA ARG A 24 -2.11 -21.84 -10.55
C ARG A 24 -1.15 -23.01 -10.34
N GLU A 25 0.14 -22.76 -10.46
CA GLU A 25 1.20 -23.74 -10.23
C GLU A 25 1.32 -24.10 -8.73
N CYS A 26 0.94 -23.18 -7.82
CA CYS A 26 1.01 -23.45 -6.38
C CYS A 26 0.04 -24.55 -5.92
N CYS A 27 -1.24 -24.43 -6.28
CA CYS A 27 -2.30 -25.36 -5.90
C CYS A 27 -3.32 -25.46 -7.03
N GLN A 28 -3.78 -26.69 -7.31
CA GLN A 28 -4.86 -26.95 -8.25
C GLN A 28 -6.13 -26.14 -7.88
N PRO A 29 -6.94 -25.71 -8.86
CA PRO A 29 -6.87 -24.50 -9.66
C PRO A 29 -7.78 -23.37 -9.14
N ARG A 30 -8.12 -23.36 -7.83
CA ARG A 30 -8.99 -22.31 -7.28
C ARG A 30 -8.17 -21.12 -6.81
N ILE A 31 -8.16 -20.09 -7.66
CA ILE A 31 -7.55 -18.79 -7.38
C ILE A 31 -8.63 -17.71 -7.43
N SER A 32 -8.47 -16.69 -6.60
CA SER A 32 -9.29 -15.48 -6.56
C SER A 32 -8.42 -14.27 -6.86
N GLU A 33 -8.94 -13.35 -7.66
CA GLU A 33 -8.30 -12.06 -7.90
C GLU A 33 -8.48 -11.17 -6.66
N VAL A 34 -7.39 -10.54 -6.22
CA VAL A 34 -7.38 -9.64 -5.07
C VAL A 34 -6.58 -8.39 -5.41
N TYR A 35 -6.88 -7.28 -4.75
CA TYR A 35 -6.24 -5.99 -5.00
C TYR A 35 -5.35 -5.64 -3.82
N GLN A 36 -4.09 -5.36 -4.08
CA GLN A 36 -3.12 -4.98 -3.05
C GLN A 36 -2.75 -3.51 -3.18
N CYS A 37 -2.84 -2.77 -2.08
CA CYS A 37 -2.37 -1.38 -2.00
C CYS A 37 -0.84 -1.32 -2.07
N SER A 38 -0.29 -0.45 -2.92
CA SER A 38 1.17 -0.26 -3.05
C SER A 38 1.82 0.44 -1.85
N VAL A 39 1.04 1.11 -1.01
CA VAL A 39 1.55 1.90 0.13
C VAL A 39 1.62 1.07 1.41
N CYS A 40 0.48 0.49 1.82
CA CYS A 40 0.38 -0.25 3.09
C CYS A 40 0.37 -1.77 2.92
N HIS A 41 0.37 -2.27 1.68
CA HIS A 41 0.28 -3.70 1.34
C HIS A 41 -0.99 -4.40 1.84
N ALA A 42 -2.03 -3.64 2.21
CA ALA A 42 -3.34 -4.20 2.51
C ALA A 42 -3.93 -4.89 1.28
N VAL A 43 -4.57 -6.04 1.51
CA VAL A 43 -5.18 -6.87 0.46
C VAL A 43 -6.69 -6.81 0.60
N PHE A 44 -7.37 -6.55 -0.50
CA PHE A 44 -8.81 -6.40 -0.60
C PHE A 44 -9.35 -7.39 -1.65
N GLU A 45 -10.54 -7.91 -1.43
CA GLU A 45 -11.20 -8.85 -2.36
C GLU A 45 -12.07 -8.12 -3.39
N ASP A 46 -12.28 -6.81 -3.22
CA ASP A 46 -13.14 -5.97 -4.05
C ASP A 46 -12.37 -4.75 -4.54
N GLU A 47 -12.46 -4.48 -5.85
CA GLU A 47 -11.77 -3.35 -6.49
C GLU A 47 -12.26 -2.01 -5.95
N GLY A 48 -13.57 -1.86 -5.74
CA GLY A 48 -14.14 -0.59 -5.27
C GLY A 48 -13.68 -0.25 -3.86
N VAL A 49 -13.54 -1.26 -3.00
CA VAL A 49 -13.01 -1.08 -1.64
C VAL A 49 -11.51 -0.74 -1.68
N ALA A 50 -10.75 -1.38 -2.57
CA ALA A 50 -9.33 -1.08 -2.74
C ALA A 50 -9.10 0.32 -3.30
N ASP A 51 -9.94 0.76 -4.23
CA ASP A 51 -9.92 2.13 -4.77
C ASP A 51 -10.21 3.13 -3.66
N GLU A 52 -11.34 2.99 -2.95
CA GLU A 52 -11.73 3.83 -1.80
C GLU A 52 -10.59 3.91 -0.77
N HIS A 53 -9.96 2.78 -0.46
CA HIS A 53 -8.81 2.75 0.43
C HIS A 53 -7.62 3.58 -0.09
N CYS A 54 -7.35 3.58 -1.39
CA CYS A 54 -6.26 4.39 -1.96
C CYS A 54 -6.49 5.90 -1.76
N TRP A 55 -7.74 6.37 -1.70
CA TRP A 55 -8.05 7.76 -1.38
C TRP A 55 -7.63 8.14 0.04
N THR A 56 -7.73 7.20 0.99
CA THR A 56 -7.35 7.46 2.38
C THR A 56 -5.87 7.78 2.54
N HIS A 57 -4.99 7.29 1.66
CA HIS A 57 -3.56 7.62 1.66
C HIS A 57 -3.28 9.02 1.09
N ASP A 58 -4.13 9.53 0.21
CA ASP A 58 -4.03 10.91 -0.29
C ASP A 58 -4.54 11.91 0.79
N GLU A 59 -5.39 11.44 1.72
CA GLU A 59 -5.89 12.21 2.87
C GLU A 59 -4.99 12.09 4.13
N ASP A 60 -4.21 11.00 4.27
CA ASP A 60 -3.26 10.76 5.37
C ASP A 60 -1.90 11.46 5.18
N GLU A 61 -1.81 12.36 4.20
CA GLU A 61 -0.70 13.31 4.06
C GLU A 61 -1.15 14.71 4.51
N PRO A 62 -1.40 14.98 5.82
CA PRO A 62 -1.12 16.31 6.30
C PRO A 62 0.40 16.49 6.18
N ASP A 63 0.81 17.40 5.31
CA ASP A 63 2.12 18.04 5.25
C ASP A 63 2.35 18.85 6.55
N VAL A 64 2.27 18.16 7.70
CA VAL A 64 2.59 18.69 9.02
C VAL A 64 4.00 18.23 9.32
N PRO A 65 5.03 19.06 9.06
CA PRO A 65 6.36 18.79 9.55
C PRO A 65 6.25 18.54 11.05
N THR A 66 6.70 17.37 11.48
CA THR A 66 6.73 17.03 12.90
C THR A 66 7.53 18.11 13.64
N PRO A 67 7.22 18.43 14.91
CA PRO A 67 7.99 19.42 15.67
C PRO A 67 9.51 19.17 15.67
N ALA A 68 9.93 17.91 15.45
CA ALA A 68 11.32 17.50 15.34
C ALA A 68 12.04 18.00 14.07
N GLU A 69 11.33 18.28 12.97
CA GLU A 69 11.93 18.78 11.72
C GLU A 69 12.00 20.31 11.66
N LEU A 70 11.21 21.01 12.50
CA LEU A 70 11.25 22.47 12.64
C LEU A 70 12.51 22.96 13.38
N GLU A 71 13.14 22.10 14.18
CA GLU A 71 14.32 22.42 15.00
C GLU A 71 15.64 22.47 14.19
N ALA A 72 15.62 22.08 12.90
CA ALA A 72 16.81 22.11 12.04
C ALA A 72 17.12 23.49 11.43
N HIS A 73 16.20 24.46 11.52
CA HIS A 73 16.37 25.81 10.96
C HIS A 73 16.55 26.91 12.02
N GLY A 74 17.05 26.55 13.20
CA GLY A 74 17.50 27.46 14.24
C GLY A 74 18.76 28.23 13.84
N GLN A 75 18.56 29.38 13.20
CA GLN A 75 19.54 30.44 12.95
C GLN A 75 20.56 30.60 14.11
N GLN A 76 21.82 30.27 13.87
CA GLN A 76 22.90 30.81 14.70
C GLN A 76 23.28 32.18 14.16
N ARG A 77 22.79 33.19 14.87
CA ARG A 77 23.19 34.59 14.74
C ARG A 77 24.71 34.72 14.86
N LEU A 78 25.32 35.46 13.94
CA LEU A 78 26.68 36.00 14.09
C LEU A 78 26.82 36.73 15.44
N PRO A 79 27.83 36.43 16.27
CA PRO A 79 28.25 37.34 17.32
C PRO A 79 29.28 38.36 16.80
N ILE A 80 29.22 39.53 17.43
CA ILE A 80 29.80 40.84 17.11
C ILE A 80 31.32 40.86 17.27
#